data_AF-A0A395JT05-F1
#
_entry.id   AF-A0A395JT05-F1
#
_cell.length_a   1.000
_cell.length_b   1.000
_cell.length_c   1.000
_cell.angle_alpha   90.00
_cell.angle_beta   90.00
_cell.angle_gamma   90.00
#
_symmetry.space_group_name_H-M   'P 1'
#
loop_
_entity.id
_entity.type
_entity.pdbx_description
1 polymer ?
#
loop_
_entity_poly.entity_id
_entity_poly.type
_entity_poly.pdbx_seq_one_letter_code
_entity_poly.pdbx_strand_id
1 'polypeptide(L)'
;MKKCLLLILLLPNLFLAQKNKSTTLGKTTLEELKMNFYAKDSSAAAVILYEQVNRYPDENNKEIPKIDYYYRIKIFDKSAFDLADIVNYLTELKNQ
;
A
#
# COMPACT_ATOMS: atom_id res chain seq x y z
N MET A 1 -15.38 -18.04 41.76
CA MET A 1 -16.16 -17.86 40.51
C MET A 1 -16.30 -16.39 40.07
N LYS A 2 -16.47 -15.40 40.98
CA LYS A 2 -16.60 -13.97 40.61
C LYS A 2 -15.32 -13.35 40.00
N LYS A 3 -14.12 -13.80 40.41
CA LYS A 3 -12.83 -13.26 39.93
C LYS A 3 -12.55 -13.58 38.45
N CYS A 4 -13.07 -14.70 37.93
CA CYS A 4 -12.90 -15.08 36.53
C CYS A 4 -13.83 -14.33 35.58
N LEU A 5 -14.96 -13.81 36.09
CA LEU A 5 -15.95 -13.08 35.30
C LEU A 5 -15.40 -11.77 34.73
N LEU A 6 -14.53 -11.09 35.50
CA LEU A 6 -13.88 -9.87 35.06
C LEU A 6 -12.92 -10.11 33.88
N LEU A 7 -12.22 -11.26 33.86
CA LEU A 7 -11.37 -11.64 32.72
C LEU A 7 -12.20 -11.87 31.46
N ILE A 8 -13.34 -12.56 31.59
CA ILE A 8 -14.26 -12.84 30.47
C ILE A 8 -14.83 -11.55 29.87
N LEU A 9 -15.10 -10.55 30.71
CA LEU A 9 -15.60 -9.25 30.26
C LEU A 9 -14.57 -8.44 29.45
N LEU A 10 -13.27 -8.70 29.64
CA LEU A 10 -12.18 -7.96 28.98
C LEU A 10 -11.71 -8.59 27.67
N LEU A 11 -12.01 -9.86 27.41
CA LEU A 11 -11.71 -10.60 26.18
C LEU A 11 -12.15 -9.93 24.86
N PRO A 12 -13.32 -9.28 24.73
CA PRO A 12 -13.74 -8.67 23.45
C PRO A 12 -12.80 -7.54 22.98
N ASN A 13 -12.06 -6.89 23.88
CA ASN A 13 -11.13 -5.81 23.50
C ASN A 13 -9.90 -6.32 22.72
N LEU A 14 -9.61 -7.64 22.79
CA LEU A 14 -8.48 -8.24 22.08
C LEU A 14 -8.76 -8.44 20.58
N PHE A 15 -10.03 -8.48 20.17
CA PHE A 15 -10.43 -8.69 18.77
C PHE A 15 -10.48 -7.39 17.94
N LEU A 16 -10.57 -6.22 18.57
CA LEU A 16 -10.60 -4.92 17.88
C LEU A 16 -9.20 -4.45 17.43
N ALA A 17 -8.13 -5.11 17.90
CA ALA A 17 -6.76 -4.69 17.67
C ALA A 17 -6.14 -5.21 16.35
N GLN A 18 -6.86 -6.00 15.55
CA GLN A 18 -6.28 -6.64 14.37
C GLN A 18 -6.88 -6.14 13.05
N LYS A 19 -5.97 -5.70 12.17
CA LYS A 19 -6.10 -5.54 10.70
C LYS A 19 -6.57 -4.18 10.15
N ASN A 20 -6.12 -3.07 10.72
CA ASN A 20 -6.08 -1.82 9.94
C ASN A 20 -4.82 -1.83 9.07
N LYS A 21 -4.98 -1.83 7.74
CA LYS A 21 -3.86 -1.55 6.84
C LYS A 21 -3.37 -0.13 7.12
N SER A 22 -2.06 0.08 7.20
CA SER A 22 -1.49 1.43 7.36
C SER A 22 -1.84 2.33 6.16
N THR A 23 -2.02 1.72 4.98
CA THR A 23 -2.40 2.41 3.75
C THR A 23 -3.91 2.49 3.60
N THR A 24 -4.40 3.72 3.39
CA THR A 24 -5.81 4.03 3.12
C THR A 24 -5.99 4.31 1.64
N LEU A 25 -6.79 3.49 0.97
CA LEU A 25 -7.11 3.62 -0.46
C LEU A 25 -8.24 4.63 -0.69
N GLY A 26 -8.41 5.10 -1.92
CA GLY A 26 -9.57 5.92 -2.32
C GLY A 26 -9.51 7.39 -1.90
N LYS A 27 -8.35 7.90 -1.50
CA LYS A 27 -8.14 9.32 -1.13
C LYS A 27 -7.90 10.25 -2.32
N THR A 28 -8.37 9.88 -3.52
CA THR A 28 -8.22 10.71 -4.72
C THR A 28 -9.12 11.93 -4.64
N THR A 29 -8.52 13.11 -4.75
CA THR A 29 -9.25 14.38 -4.75
C THR A 29 -9.88 14.64 -6.12
N LEU A 30 -10.92 15.47 -6.16
CA LEU A 30 -11.54 15.89 -7.41
C LEU A 30 -10.56 16.66 -8.31
N GLU A 31 -9.63 17.40 -7.71
CA GLU A 31 -8.58 18.15 -8.40
C GLU A 31 -7.60 17.22 -9.11
N GLU A 32 -7.10 16.19 -8.43
CA GLU A 32 -6.24 15.15 -9.03
C GLU A 32 -6.98 14.41 -10.16
N LEU A 33 -8.28 14.15 -9.99
CA LEU A 33 -9.10 13.51 -11.01
C LEU A 33 -9.26 14.39 -12.26
N LYS A 34 -9.49 15.69 -12.08
CA LYS A 34 -9.68 16.67 -13.17
C LYS A 34 -8.37 17.22 -13.75
N MET A 35 -7.22 16.87 -13.17
CA MET A 35 -5.91 17.28 -13.68
C MET A 35 -5.69 16.74 -15.09
N ASN A 36 -5.36 17.61 -16.05
CA ASN A 36 -5.12 17.24 -17.45
C ASN A 36 -3.64 17.20 -17.82
N PHE A 37 -2.80 17.95 -17.10
CA PHE A 37 -1.35 17.98 -17.26
C PHE A 37 -0.71 18.33 -15.91
N TYR A 38 0.59 18.04 -15.77
CA TYR A 38 1.33 18.43 -14.58
C TYR A 38 1.92 19.84 -14.74
N ALA A 39 1.61 20.75 -13.82
CA ALA A 39 1.96 22.16 -13.99
C ALA A 39 3.49 22.42 -14.05
N LYS A 40 4.31 21.59 -13.39
CA LYS A 40 5.77 21.76 -13.42
C LYS A 40 6.43 21.15 -14.65
N ASP A 41 5.73 20.23 -15.34
CA ASP A 41 6.17 19.63 -16.58
C ASP A 41 4.93 19.23 -17.38
N SER A 42 4.52 20.10 -18.30
CA SER A 42 3.37 19.85 -19.16
C SER A 42 3.62 18.74 -20.20
N SER A 43 4.87 18.34 -20.40
CA SER A 43 5.23 17.25 -21.32
C SER A 43 5.21 15.87 -20.64
N ALA A 44 5.07 15.82 -19.32
CA ALA A 44 5.02 14.57 -18.58
C ALA A 44 3.81 13.71 -19.01
N ALA A 45 4.08 12.48 -19.42
CA ALA A 45 3.04 11.52 -19.79
C ALA A 45 2.26 10.96 -18.58
N ALA A 46 2.87 10.95 -17.40
CA ALA A 46 2.27 10.56 -16.14
C ALA A 46 2.98 11.25 -14.96
N VAL A 47 2.34 11.30 -13.79
CA VAL A 47 2.93 11.81 -12.55
C VAL A 47 2.55 10.94 -11.35
N ILE A 48 3.52 10.71 -10.46
CA ILE A 48 3.29 10.08 -9.15
C ILE A 48 2.76 11.15 -8.19
N LEU A 49 1.50 10.99 -7.77
CA LEU A 49 0.82 11.90 -6.85
C LEU A 49 1.02 11.50 -5.38
N TYR A 50 1.31 10.22 -5.13
CA TYR A 50 1.55 9.69 -3.80
C TYR A 50 2.37 8.42 -3.88
N GLU A 51 3.28 8.27 -2.92
CA GLU A 51 4.09 7.08 -2.71
C GLU A 51 4.08 6.74 -1.21
N GLN A 52 3.85 5.47 -0.91
CA GLN A 52 3.98 4.91 0.42
C GLN A 52 4.63 3.53 0.34
N VAL A 53 5.60 3.31 1.22
CA VAL A 53 6.32 2.04 1.34
C VAL A 53 6.15 1.53 2.76
N ASN A 54 5.53 0.36 2.92
CA ASN A 54 5.40 -0.28 4.23
C ASN A 54 6.36 -1.46 4.31
N ARG A 55 7.26 -1.43 5.30
CA ARG A 55 8.22 -2.50 5.56
C ARG A 55 7.76 -3.31 6.77
N TYR A 56 7.69 -4.63 6.59
CA TYR A 56 7.29 -5.57 7.63
C TYR A 56 8.41 -6.59 7.87
N PRO A 57 8.62 -7.01 9.12
CA PRO A 57 9.44 -8.20 9.39
C PRO A 57 8.85 -9.40 8.65
N ASP A 58 9.68 -10.19 7.98
CA ASP A 58 9.26 -11.48 7.43
C ASP A 58 9.55 -12.57 8.47
N GLU A 59 8.48 -13.23 8.92
CA GLU A 59 8.57 -14.35 9.87
C GLU A 59 9.33 -15.55 9.30
N ASN A 60 9.32 -15.72 7.97
CA ASN A 60 9.96 -16.85 7.28
C ASN A 60 11.39 -16.54 6.80
N ASN A 61 11.75 -15.27 6.63
CA ASN A 61 13.08 -14.86 6.18
C ASN A 61 13.54 -13.60 6.93
N LYS A 62 14.36 -13.78 7.97
CA LYS A 62 14.80 -12.67 8.83
C LYS A 62 15.73 -11.67 8.13
N GLU A 63 16.32 -12.04 6.99
CA GLU A 63 17.25 -11.18 6.26
C GLU A 63 16.53 -10.24 5.29
N ILE A 64 15.43 -10.71 4.68
CA ILE A 64 14.69 -9.94 3.67
C ILE A 64 13.31 -9.56 4.22
N PRO A 65 13.06 -8.27 4.53
CA PRO A 65 11.76 -7.81 4.97
C PRO A 65 10.71 -7.91 3.85
N LYS A 66 9.45 -8.11 4.22
CA LYS A 66 8.33 -7.92 3.30
C LYS A 66 8.12 -6.42 3.09
N ILE A 67 7.99 -6.00 1.83
CA ILE A 67 7.79 -4.58 1.47
C ILE A 67 6.55 -4.47 0.61
N ASP A 68 5.57 -3.69 1.06
CA ASP A 68 4.43 -3.29 0.25
C ASP A 68 4.68 -1.91 -0.34
N TYR A 69 4.62 -1.81 -1.67
CA TYR A 69 4.67 -0.54 -2.37
C TYR A 69 3.27 -0.07 -2.75
N TYR A 70 2.98 1.20 -2.49
CA TYR A 70 1.72 1.83 -2.87
C TYR A 70 1.99 3.13 -3.61
N TYR A 71 1.47 3.23 -4.83
CA TYR A 71 1.57 4.42 -5.67
C TYR A 71 0.18 4.88 -6.09
N ARG A 72 -0.05 6.20 -6.12
CA ARG A 72 -1.10 6.80 -6.95
C ARG A 72 -0.46 7.52 -8.11
N ILE A 73 -0.77 7.05 -9.31
CA ILE A 73 -0.20 7.58 -10.55
C ILE A 73 -1.35 8.19 -11.34
N LYS A 74 -1.19 9.44 -11.77
CA LYS A 74 -2.05 10.07 -12.75
C LYS A 74 -1.40 9.90 -14.12
N ILE A 75 -2.09 9.21 -15.02
CA ILE A 75 -1.66 9.02 -16.41
C ILE A 75 -2.40 10.05 -17.26
N PHE A 76 -1.65 10.85 -18.02
CA PHE A 76 -2.18 11.86 -18.94
C PHE A 76 -2.25 11.32 -20.36
N ASP A 77 -1.19 10.61 -20.79
CA ASP A 77 -1.12 9.95 -22.09
C ASP A 77 -1.17 8.43 -21.91
N LYS A 78 -2.24 7.82 -22.43
CA LYS A 78 -2.43 6.36 -22.38
C LYS A 78 -1.45 5.62 -23.27
N SER A 79 -0.92 6.24 -24.34
CA SER A 79 0.06 5.60 -25.21
C SER A 79 1.38 5.33 -24.50
N ALA A 80 1.72 6.16 -23.50
CA ALA A 80 2.89 5.96 -22.66
C ALA A 80 2.73 4.81 -21.64
N PHE A 81 1.52 4.26 -21.49
CA PHE A 81 1.31 3.10 -20.61
C PHE A 81 2.05 1.87 -21.10
N ASP A 82 2.18 1.70 -22.43
CA ASP A 82 2.91 0.58 -23.04
C ASP A 82 4.43 0.68 -22.81
N LEU A 83 4.94 1.85 -22.40
CA LEU A 83 6.33 2.09 -22.04
C LEU A 83 6.61 1.82 -20.54
N ALA A 84 5.57 1.49 -19.75
CA ALA A 84 5.72 1.31 -18.32
C ALA A 84 6.21 -0.11 -17.97
N ASP A 85 7.40 -0.21 -17.38
CA ASP A 85 7.90 -1.46 -16.83
C ASP A 85 7.39 -1.67 -15.40
N ILE A 86 6.57 -2.71 -15.19
CA ILE A 86 6.22 -3.18 -13.85
C ILE A 86 7.22 -4.28 -13.46
N VAL A 87 8.24 -3.92 -12.69
CA VAL A 87 9.18 -4.90 -12.13
C VAL A 87 8.52 -5.56 -10.93
N ASN A 88 8.12 -6.82 -11.09
CA ASN A 88 7.58 -7.62 -10.00
C ASN A 88 8.73 -8.27 -9.22
N TYR A 89 9.06 -7.71 -8.06
CA TYR A 89 10.01 -8.31 -7.11
C TYR A 89 9.32 -9.44 -6.31
N LEU A 90 8.67 -10.40 -6.99
CA LEU A 90 8.34 -11.66 -6.34
C LEU A 90 9.65 -12.43 -6.21
N THR A 91 10.19 -12.48 -5.00
CA THR A 91 11.25 -13.42 -4.66
C THR A 91 10.75 -14.82 -5.03
N GLU A 92 11.35 -15.43 -6.05
CA GLU A 92 11.22 -16.86 -6.29
C GLU A 92 11.68 -17.56 -5.01
N LEU A 93 10.73 -17.97 -4.15
CA LEU A 93 10.98 -19.05 -3.19
C LEU A 93 11.07 -20.32 -4.03
N LYS A 94 12.23 -20.47 -4.67
CA LYS A 94 12.66 -21.64 -5.40
C LYS A 94 12.78 -22.75 -4.36
N ASN A 95 11.91 -23.74 -4.49
CA ASN A 95 12.00 -25.01 -3.79
C ASN A 95 13.46 -25.49 -3.75
N GLN A 96 14.03 -25.54 -2.55
CA GLN A 96 15.19 -26.37 -2.20
C GLN A 96 14.81 -27.17 -0.96
#